data_AF-A0A0D1BS50-F1
#
_entry.id   AF-A0A0D1BS50-F1
#
_cell.length_a   1.000
_cell.length_b   1.000
_cell.length_c   1.000
_cell.angle_alpha   90.00
_cell.angle_beta   90.00
_cell.angle_gamma   90.00
#
_symmetry.space_group_name_H-M   'P 1'
#
loop_
_entity.id
_entity.type
_entity.pdbx_description
1 polymer ?
#
loop_
_entity_poly.entity_id
_entity_poly.type
_entity_poly.pdbx_seq_one_letter_code
_entity_poly.pdbx_strand_id
1 'polypeptide(L)'
;MIKYAIKSKNNNDILIFHALPNKMAKFQWYISESIHEQGVPIDGQIYESYALLLEMIKENNYVGKYLYCEYLRTESNHYQKTEYIKLDLSIDSMINDTIFDDICEFNEQGNIAKK
;
A
#
# COMPACT_ATOMS: atom_id res chain seq x y z
N MET A 1 -10.15 -1.39 -2.05
CA MET A 1 -9.01 -0.81 -1.31
C MET A 1 -8.81 0.60 -1.82
N ILE A 2 -8.60 1.57 -0.93
CA ILE A 2 -8.28 2.95 -1.30
C ILE A 2 -6.75 3.12 -1.27
N LYS A 3 -6.18 3.78 -2.28
CA LYS A 3 -4.74 3.91 -2.52
C LYS A 3 -4.40 5.38 -2.68
N TYR A 4 -3.61 5.93 -1.77
CA TYR A 4 -3.13 7.29 -1.83
C TYR A 4 -1.63 7.31 -2.06
N ALA A 5 -1.17 8.31 -2.80
CA ALA A 5 0.25 8.58 -2.97
C ALA A 5 0.54 10.06 -2.66
N ILE A 6 1.65 10.33 -1.99
CA ILE A 6 2.10 11.68 -1.68
C ILE A 6 3.52 11.81 -2.22
N LYS A 7 3.68 12.60 -3.29
CA LYS A 7 4.99 12.91 -3.87
C LYS A 7 5.78 13.83 -2.96
N SER A 8 7.04 13.48 -2.75
CA SER A 8 8.00 14.22 -1.95
C SER A 8 9.11 14.78 -2.84
N LYS A 9 9.59 15.98 -2.52
CA LYS A 9 10.68 16.63 -3.29
C LYS A 9 12.00 15.86 -3.23
N ASN A 10 12.17 14.97 -2.26
CA ASN A 10 13.40 14.22 -2.04
C ASN A 10 13.31 12.75 -2.50
N ASN A 11 12.34 12.42 -3.37
CA ASN A 11 12.04 11.06 -3.83
C ASN A 11 11.73 10.07 -2.70
N ASN A 12 11.36 10.56 -1.52
CA ASN A 12 10.86 9.74 -0.42
C ASN A 12 9.33 9.83 -0.39
N ASP A 13 8.72 9.39 -1.50
CA ASP A 13 7.27 9.44 -1.63
C ASP A 13 6.62 8.49 -0.63
N ILE A 14 5.41 8.84 -0.23
CA ILE A 14 4.64 8.08 0.75
C ILE A 14 3.46 7.44 0.04
N LEU A 15 3.33 6.12 0.20
CA LEU A 15 2.19 5.36 -0.26
C LEU A 15 1.33 5.02 0.96
N ILE A 16 0.01 5.20 0.86
CA ILE A 16 -0.92 4.86 1.93
C ILE A 16 -2.03 4.00 1.34
N PHE A 17 -2.19 2.80 1.90
CA PHE A 17 -3.14 1.81 1.43
C PHE A 17 -4.16 1.50 2.51
N HIS A 18 -5.44 1.62 2.18
CA HIS A 18 -6.57 1.31 3.06
C HIS A 18 -7.31 0.09 2.53
N ALA A 19 -7.12 -1.05 3.19
CA ALA A 19 -7.65 -2.34 2.72
C ALA A 19 -9.19 -2.34 2.67
N LEU A 20 -9.83 -1.90 3.75
CA LEU A 20 -11.28 -1.92 3.91
C LEU A 20 -11.74 -0.79 4.85
N PRO A 21 -11.81 0.45 4.36
CA PRO A 21 -12.07 1.62 5.19
C PRO A 21 -13.46 1.56 5.84
N ASN A 22 -13.55 2.04 7.08
CA ASN A 22 -14.78 2.13 7.87
C ASN A 22 -15.47 0.77 8.15
N LYS A 23 -14.74 -0.34 8.09
CA LYS A 23 -15.25 -1.68 8.42
C LYS A 23 -14.42 -2.32 9.52
N MET A 24 -15.10 -2.99 10.45
CA MET A 24 -14.42 -3.79 11.48
C MET A 24 -14.03 -5.15 10.90
N ALA A 25 -12.73 -5.41 10.84
CA ALA A 25 -12.14 -6.67 10.42
C ALA A 25 -10.81 -6.89 11.17
N LYS A 26 -10.29 -8.11 11.12
CA LYS A 26 -8.88 -8.38 11.46
C LYS A 26 -8.07 -8.28 10.18
N PHE A 27 -6.93 -7.61 10.22
CA PHE A 27 -6.10 -7.34 9.04
C PHE A 27 -4.71 -7.97 9.21
N GLN A 28 -4.08 -8.29 8.10
CA GLN A 28 -2.65 -8.60 8.01
C GLN A 28 -2.17 -8.22 6.61
N TRP A 29 -1.11 -7.42 6.53
CA TRP A 29 -0.45 -7.07 5.27
C TRP A 29 0.65 -8.08 4.91
N TYR A 30 0.83 -8.29 3.62
CA TYR A 30 1.74 -9.29 3.06
C TYR A 30 2.53 -8.75 1.86
N ILE A 31 3.75 -9.25 1.70
CA ILE A 31 4.54 -9.12 0.47
C ILE A 31 4.65 -10.48 -0.20
N SER A 32 4.35 -10.56 -1.49
CA SER A 32 4.44 -11.79 -2.29
C SER A 32 5.35 -11.60 -3.50
N GLU A 33 6.06 -12.66 -3.90
CA GLU A 33 6.85 -12.68 -5.14
C GLU A 33 5.93 -12.71 -6.38
N SER A 34 4.73 -13.27 -6.25
CA SER A 34 3.75 -13.37 -7.34
C SER A 34 2.30 -13.26 -6.84
N ILE A 35 1.36 -12.97 -7.75
CA ILE A 35 -0.07 -12.90 -7.43
C ILE A 35 -0.71 -14.29 -7.21
N HIS A 36 0.00 -15.37 -7.50
CA HIS A 36 -0.50 -16.74 -7.43
C HIS A 36 -0.06 -17.48 -6.15
N GLU A 37 0.79 -16.84 -5.34
CA GLU A 37 1.37 -17.43 -4.14
C GLU A 37 0.90 -16.69 -2.88
N GLN A 38 1.07 -17.35 -1.74
CA GLN A 38 0.86 -16.72 -0.44
C GLN A 38 2.08 -15.86 -0.11
N GLY A 39 1.83 -14.60 0.26
CA GLY A 39 2.90 -13.70 0.67
C GLY A 39 3.45 -14.01 2.05
N VAL A 40 4.59 -13.40 2.35
CA VAL A 40 5.19 -13.33 3.68
C VAL A 40 4.50 -12.19 4.46
N PRO A 41 4.01 -12.43 5.68
CA PRO A 41 3.38 -11.39 6.48
C PRO A 41 4.40 -10.31 6.85
N ILE A 42 3.98 -9.05 6.82
CA ILE A 42 4.78 -7.92 7.30
C ILE A 42 4.52 -7.78 8.81
N ASP A 43 5.57 -7.92 9.60
CA ASP A 43 5.48 -7.90 11.06
C ASP A 43 4.85 -6.59 11.58
N GLY A 44 3.88 -6.74 12.49
CA GLY A 44 3.18 -5.63 13.12
C GLY A 44 2.18 -4.87 12.24
N GLN A 45 2.09 -5.19 10.94
CA GLN A 45 1.15 -4.55 10.01
C GLN A 45 -0.20 -5.27 10.02
N ILE A 46 -0.91 -5.15 11.14
CA ILE A 46 -2.21 -5.78 11.42
C ILE A 46 -3.38 -4.78 11.43
N TYR A 47 -3.16 -3.61 10.86
CA TYR A 47 -4.12 -2.50 10.83
C TYR A 47 -4.79 -2.38 9.46
N GLU A 48 -5.93 -1.68 9.44
CA GLU A 48 -6.70 -1.42 8.21
C GLU A 48 -5.87 -0.70 7.15
N SER A 49 -5.03 0.23 7.59
CA SER A 49 -4.15 1.02 6.75
C SER A 49 -2.69 0.63 6.89
N TYR A 50 -1.96 0.66 5.78
CA TYR A 50 -0.50 0.54 5.77
C TYR A 50 0.12 1.72 5.02
N ALA A 51 1.00 2.44 5.71
CA ALA A 51 1.81 3.51 5.12
C ALA A 51 3.22 2.98 4.84
N LEU A 52 3.68 3.20 3.60
CA LEU A 52 4.95 2.68 3.10
C LEU A 52 5.72 3.81 2.42
N LEU A 53 6.95 4.04 2.87
CA LEU A 53 7.89 4.94 2.22
C LEU A 53 8.56 4.23 1.04
N LEU A 54 8.79 4.93 -0.08
CA LEU A 54 9.54 4.37 -1.20
C LEU A 54 10.95 3.91 -0.80
N GLU A 55 11.59 4.61 0.14
CA GLU A 55 12.88 4.20 0.69
C GLU A 55 12.83 2.80 1.32
N MET A 56 11.76 2.50 2.06
CA MET A 56 11.56 1.18 2.67
C MET A 56 11.34 0.08 1.63
N ILE A 57 10.78 0.38 0.45
CA ILE A 57 10.64 -0.59 -0.65
C ILE A 57 12.03 -1.05 -1.11
N LYS A 58 12.97 -0.11 -1.19
CA LYS A 58 14.36 -0.40 -1.56
C LYS A 58 15.08 -1.18 -0.46
N GLU A 59 15.01 -0.69 0.78
CA GLU A 59 15.72 -1.29 1.93
C GLU A 59 15.27 -2.72 2.20
N ASN A 60 13.98 -3.01 2.06
CA ASN A 60 13.41 -4.34 2.30
C ASN A 60 13.39 -5.24 1.06
N ASN A 61 13.99 -4.79 -0.06
CA ASN A 61 14.02 -5.52 -1.32
C ASN A 61 12.61 -5.93 -1.81
N TYR A 62 11.68 -4.97 -1.85
CA TYR A 62 10.29 -5.16 -2.27
C TYR A 62 10.02 -4.76 -3.73
N VAL A 63 11.03 -4.24 -4.44
CA VAL A 63 10.90 -3.85 -5.85
C VAL A 63 10.44 -5.03 -6.71
N GLY A 64 9.39 -4.83 -7.50
CA GLY A 64 8.78 -5.84 -8.35
C GLY A 64 7.89 -6.85 -7.63
N LYS A 65 7.84 -6.83 -6.29
CA LYS A 65 6.98 -7.68 -5.48
C LYS A 65 5.58 -7.09 -5.34
N TYR A 66 4.66 -7.89 -4.82
CA TYR A 66 3.27 -7.53 -4.69
C TYR A 66 2.87 -7.33 -3.23
N LEU A 67 2.32 -6.17 -2.92
CA LEU A 67 1.67 -5.86 -1.65
C LEU A 67 0.19 -6.22 -1.72
N TYR A 68 -0.33 -6.88 -0.69
CA TYR A 68 -1.77 -7.05 -0.50
C TYR A 68 -2.11 -7.14 0.99
N CYS A 69 -3.38 -6.95 1.33
CA CYS A 69 -3.91 -7.19 2.67
C CYS A 69 -4.87 -8.38 2.64
N GLU A 70 -4.74 -9.28 3.61
CA GLU A 70 -5.76 -10.25 3.94
C GLU A 70 -6.56 -9.77 5.15
N TYR A 71 -7.88 -9.91 5.09
CA TYR A 71 -8.76 -9.49 6.18
C TYR A 71 -9.90 -10.47 6.42
N LEU A 72 -10.25 -10.63 7.69
CA LEU A 72 -11.39 -11.44 8.15
C LEU A 72 -12.58 -10.53 8.43
N ARG A 73 -13.63 -10.62 7.59
CA ARG A 73 -14.89 -9.93 7.86
C ARG A 73 -15.60 -10.60 9.03
N THR A 74 -15.93 -9.83 10.05
CA THR A 74 -16.61 -10.31 11.26
C THR A 74 -18.00 -10.86 10.97
N GLU A 75 -18.71 -10.27 10.00
CA GLU A 75 -20.07 -10.66 9.62
C GLU A 75 -20.15 -12.02 8.91
N SER A 76 -19.17 -12.34 8.07
CA SER A 76 -19.17 -13.57 7.26
C SER A 76 -18.19 -14.64 7.75
N ASN A 77 -17.33 -14.31 8.71
CA ASN A 77 -16.24 -15.16 9.20
C ASN A 77 -15.42 -15.82 8.06
N HIS A 78 -15.21 -15.07 6.99
CA HIS A 78 -14.46 -15.50 5.81
C HIS A 78 -13.32 -14.53 5.53
N TYR A 79 -12.16 -15.11 5.24
CA TYR A 79 -10.98 -14.36 4.82
C TYR A 79 -11.15 -13.90 3.37
N GLN A 80 -10.78 -12.66 3.12
CA GLN A 80 -10.73 -12.04 1.82
C GLN A 80 -9.41 -11.33 1.63
N LYS A 81 -8.97 -11.20 0.38
CA LYS A 81 -7.78 -10.44 0.01
C LYS A 81 -8.18 -9.18 -0.72
N THR A 82 -7.38 -8.12 -0.57
CA THR A 82 -7.43 -6.99 -1.48
C THR A 82 -6.89 -7.38 -2.86
N GLU A 83 -7.01 -6.47 -3.82
CA GLU A 83 -6.16 -6.51 -5.01
C GLU A 83 -4.67 -6.45 -4.63
N TYR A 84 -3.82 -6.92 -5.55
CA TYR A 84 -2.37 -6.92 -5.42
C TYR A 84 -1.80 -5.65 -6.06
N ILE A 85 -0.87 -4.98 -5.37
CA ILE A 85 -0.18 -3.79 -5.85
C ILE A 85 1.27 -4.15 -6.11
N LYS A 86 1.72 -4.01 -7.36
CA LYS A 86 3.12 -4.21 -7.68
C LYS A 86 3.92 -2.99 -7.22
N LEU A 87 4.89 -3.21 -6.34
CA LEU A 87 5.72 -2.17 -5.74
C LEU A 87 6.90 -1.82 -6.65
N ASP A 88 7.22 -0.53 -6.72
CA ASP A 88 8.38 -0.02 -7.46
C ASP A 88 8.98 1.19 -6.72
N LEU A 89 10.08 1.72 -7.23
CA LEU A 89 10.84 2.84 -6.65
C LEU A 89 10.33 4.22 -7.08
N SER A 90 9.18 4.30 -7.75
CA SER A 90 8.53 5.57 -8.06
C SER A 90 7.03 5.40 -8.25
N ILE A 91 6.25 6.43 -7.88
CA ILE A 91 4.81 6.47 -8.16
C ILE A 91 4.55 6.42 -9.68
N ASP A 92 5.38 7.09 -10.47
CA ASP A 92 5.21 7.16 -11.94
C ASP A 92 5.39 5.79 -12.62
N SER A 93 6.22 4.91 -12.06
CA SER A 93 6.29 3.52 -12.52
C SER A 93 5.05 2.73 -12.12
N MET A 94 4.60 2.89 -10.87
CA MET A 94 3.49 2.12 -10.31
C MET A 94 2.14 2.46 -10.95
N ILE A 95 1.92 3.70 -11.40
CA ILE A 95 0.65 4.11 -12.04
C ILE A 95 0.34 3.36 -13.34
N ASN A 96 1.33 2.70 -13.96
CA ASN A 96 1.10 1.88 -15.15
C ASN A 96 0.33 0.59 -14.84
N ASP A 97 0.56 0.02 -13.65
CA ASP A 97 -0.03 -1.24 -13.19
C ASP A 97 -1.07 -1.03 -12.08
N THR A 98 -1.12 0.17 -11.46
CA THR A 98 -1.95 0.47 -10.29
C THR A 98 -2.66 1.81 -10.43
N ILE A 99 -3.99 1.83 -10.27
CA ILE A 99 -4.77 3.07 -10.25
C ILE A 99 -4.79 3.63 -8.83
N PHE A 100 -4.21 4.80 -8.58
CA PHE A 100 -4.32 5.50 -7.30
C PHE A 100 -5.60 6.34 -7.23
N ASP A 101 -6.23 6.38 -6.06
CA ASP A 101 -7.45 7.14 -5.81
C ASP A 101 -7.18 8.64 -5.60
N ASP A 102 -6.02 9.00 -5.04
CA ASP A 102 -5.53 10.38 -4.99
C ASP A 102 -3.99 10.42 -5.05
N ILE A 103 -3.45 11.45 -5.70
CA ILE A 103 -2.01 11.73 -5.76
C ILE A 103 -1.80 13.19 -5.37
N CYS A 104 -1.19 13.38 -4.20
CA CYS A 104 -0.89 14.69 -3.64
C CYS A 104 0.62 14.98 -3.68
N GLU A 105 1.00 16.19 -3.30
CA GLU A 105 2.40 16.58 -3.10
C GLU A 105 2.56 17.46 -1.85
N PHE A 106 3.77 17.51 -1.30
CA PHE A 106 4.10 18.48 -0.27
C PHE A 106 4.43 19.84 -0.91
N ASN A 107 3.71 20.89 -0.51
CA ASN A 107 4.03 22.25 -0.89
C ASN A 107 5.31 22.75 -0.19
N GLU A 108 5.75 23.97 -0.50
CA GLU A 108 6.98 24.55 0.08
C GLU A 108 6.96 24.68 1.61
N GLN A 109 5.78 24.73 2.22
CA GLN A 109 5.62 24.78 3.67
C GLN A 109 5.44 23.39 4.30
N GLY A 110 5.52 22.31 3.50
CA GLY A 110 5.33 20.94 3.97
C GLY A 110 3.86 20.52 4.15
N ASN A 111 2.91 21.32 3.66
CA ASN A 111 1.49 20.96 3.68
C ASN A 111 1.15 20.06 2.50
N ILE A 112 0.20 19.15 2.68
CA ILE A 112 -0.34 18.33 1.59
C ILE A 112 -1.21 19.21 0.69
N ALA A 113 -0.83 19.31 -0.58
CA ALA A 113 -1.59 19.96 -1.63
C ALA A 113 -2.01 18.93 -2.68
N LYS A 114 -3.21 19.09 -3.26
CA LYS A 114 -3.62 18.28 -4.40
C LYS A 114 -2.86 18.73 -5.64
N LYS A 115 -2.45 17.77 -6.45
CA LYS A 115 -1.86 18.02 -7.76
C LYS A 115 -2.93 18.34 -8.81
#